data_AF-A0A6A4W6W5-F1
#
_entry.id   AF-A0A6A4W6W5-F1
#
_cell.length_a   1.000
_cell.length_b   1.000
_cell.length_c   1.000
_cell.angle_alpha   90.00
_cell.angle_beta   90.00
_cell.angle_gamma   90.00
#
_symmetry.space_group_name_H-M   'P 1'
#
loop_
_entity.id
_entity.type
_entity.pdbx_description
1 polymer ?
#
loop_
_entity_poly.entity_id
_entity_poly.type
_entity_poly.pdbx_seq_one_letter_code
_entity_poly.pdbx_strand_id
1 'polypeptide(L)'
;MNPDRFIKGLSGHLEPPVRKHLKNVYSAVSISTLLAGAGSAVHLYTGLLSGGLLSALASLGFMGALMFTPDDGKNTAKRLGLLGGFAFCTGLGLGPLLELSMFINTSLVTTAFLLSSAIFVSFSLAALYTQRAQFLFLGGILGSALSTMMLLSLANLFFRSRLIFQLELYGGLVLFCGFILYDTQLIIERRRRGDRDYVWHSLMLFVDFVDVFRHVLVILMQKEERNKKKN
;
A
#
# COMPACT_ATOMS: atom_id res chain seq x y z
N MET A 1 -20.54 20.28 -9.40
CA MET A 1 -19.31 20.75 -8.74
C MET A 1 -18.18 20.73 -9.77
N ASN A 2 -17.53 21.86 -10.06
CA ASN A 2 -16.51 21.92 -11.12
C ASN A 2 -15.22 21.21 -10.64
N PRO A 3 -14.82 20.06 -11.22
CA PRO A 3 -13.68 19.28 -10.75
C PRO A 3 -12.40 20.12 -10.69
N ASP A 4 -12.22 21.07 -11.60
CA ASP A 4 -11.06 21.95 -11.64
C ASP A 4 -10.98 22.92 -10.45
N ARG A 5 -12.12 23.38 -9.94
CA ARG A 5 -12.17 24.23 -8.72
C ARG A 5 -11.87 23.41 -7.47
N PHE A 6 -12.35 22.18 -7.41
CA PHE A 6 -12.05 21.27 -6.30
C PHE A 6 -10.56 20.91 -6.27
N ILE A 7 -9.98 20.51 -7.42
CA ILE A 7 -8.55 20.21 -7.56
C ILE A 7 -7.67 21.44 -7.24
N LYS A 8 -8.08 22.64 -7.69
CA LYS A 8 -7.38 23.90 -7.33
C LYS A 8 -7.47 24.20 -5.84
N GLY A 9 -8.60 23.93 -5.18
CA GLY A 9 -8.76 24.06 -3.73
C GLY A 9 -7.87 23.08 -2.96
N LEU A 10 -7.84 21.81 -3.38
CA LEU A 10 -7.03 20.74 -2.76
C LEU A 10 -5.52 20.98 -2.80
N SER A 11 -5.05 21.71 -3.82
CA SER A 11 -3.61 21.85 -4.09
C SER A 11 -3.12 23.29 -4.09
N GLY A 12 -3.99 24.27 -3.83
CA GLY A 12 -3.68 25.69 -3.91
C GLY A 12 -2.51 26.13 -3.04
N HIS A 13 -2.34 25.49 -1.88
CA HIS A 13 -1.23 25.74 -0.94
C HIS A 13 0.09 25.03 -1.31
N LEU A 14 0.10 24.10 -2.28
CA LEU A 14 1.30 23.38 -2.70
C LEU A 14 1.97 24.09 -3.88
N GLU A 15 3.30 24.13 -3.81
CA GLU A 15 4.12 24.65 -4.89
C GLU A 15 3.86 23.87 -6.20
N PRO A 16 3.78 24.53 -7.37
CA PRO A 16 3.57 23.86 -8.65
C PRO A 16 4.46 22.63 -8.92
N PRO A 17 5.79 22.64 -8.63
CA PRO A 17 6.63 21.47 -8.84
C PRO A 17 6.28 20.29 -7.92
N VAL A 18 5.83 20.55 -6.69
CA VAL A 18 5.40 19.50 -5.75
C VAL A 18 4.08 18.89 -6.22
N ARG A 19 3.14 19.72 -6.65
CA ARG A 19 1.85 19.28 -7.18
C ARG A 19 1.99 18.39 -8.41
N LYS A 20 2.86 18.78 -9.36
CA LYS A 20 3.15 17.97 -10.55
C LYS A 20 3.78 16.62 -10.17
N HIS A 21 4.69 16.62 -9.21
CA HIS A 21 5.32 15.40 -8.70
C HIS A 21 4.31 14.45 -8.09
N LEU A 22 3.47 14.94 -7.17
CA LEU A 22 2.43 14.14 -6.54
C LEU A 22 1.44 13.57 -7.55
N LYS A 23 1.06 14.34 -8.58
CA LYS A 23 0.21 13.83 -9.66
C LYS A 23 0.83 12.59 -10.32
N ASN A 24 2.14 12.63 -10.61
CA ASN A 24 2.85 11.49 -11.18
C ASN A 24 2.91 10.32 -10.19
N VAL A 25 3.21 10.58 -8.92
CA VAL A 25 3.24 9.57 -7.85
C VAL A 25 1.89 8.84 -7.74
N TYR A 26 0.79 9.56 -7.53
CA TYR A 26 -0.54 8.94 -7.38
C TYR A 26 -1.03 8.28 -8.68
N SER A 27 -0.62 8.78 -9.86
CA SER A 27 -0.91 8.10 -11.12
C SER A 27 -0.19 6.75 -11.23
N ALA A 28 1.08 6.70 -10.82
CA ALA A 28 1.86 5.47 -10.80
C ALA A 28 1.32 4.49 -9.77
N VAL A 29 0.92 4.95 -8.57
CA VAL A 29 0.23 4.12 -7.56
C VAL A 29 -1.03 3.50 -8.17
N SER A 30 -1.86 4.29 -8.86
CA SER A 30 -3.10 3.80 -9.47
C SER A 30 -2.85 2.71 -10.51
N ILE A 31 -1.84 2.89 -11.37
CA ILE A 31 -1.43 1.89 -12.36
C ILE A 31 -0.89 0.63 -11.66
N SER A 32 -0.06 0.78 -10.63
CA SER A 32 0.44 -0.34 -9.83
C SER A 32 -0.69 -1.12 -9.18
N THR A 33 -1.72 -0.45 -8.65
CA THR A 33 -2.91 -1.11 -8.10
C THR A 33 -3.65 -1.93 -9.16
N LEU A 34 -3.79 -1.42 -10.39
CA LEU A 34 -4.39 -2.19 -11.50
C LEU A 34 -3.53 -3.41 -11.88
N LEU A 35 -2.21 -3.24 -11.92
CA LEU A 35 -1.28 -4.34 -12.21
C LEU A 35 -1.28 -5.40 -11.10
N ALA A 36 -1.42 -4.99 -9.84
CA ALA A 36 -1.62 -5.91 -8.73
C ALA A 36 -2.94 -6.68 -8.87
N GLY A 37 -4.03 -6.00 -9.23
CA GLY A 37 -5.30 -6.66 -9.55
C GLY A 37 -5.17 -7.67 -10.69
N ALA A 38 -4.42 -7.33 -11.75
CA ALA A 38 -4.12 -8.25 -12.84
C ALA A 38 -3.29 -9.46 -12.37
N GLY A 39 -2.27 -9.25 -11.53
CA GLY A 39 -1.49 -10.32 -10.92
C GLY A 39 -2.34 -11.26 -10.08
N SER A 40 -3.20 -10.69 -9.23
CA SER A 40 -4.19 -11.46 -8.46
C SER A 40 -5.12 -12.27 -9.36
N ALA A 41 -5.65 -11.68 -10.43
CA ALA A 41 -6.51 -12.39 -11.38
C ALA A 41 -5.77 -13.54 -12.07
N VAL A 42 -4.52 -13.33 -12.50
CA VAL A 42 -3.69 -14.39 -13.11
C VAL A 42 -3.53 -15.56 -12.15
N HIS A 43 -3.24 -15.30 -10.87
CA HIS A 43 -3.17 -16.36 -9.86
C HIS A 43 -4.47 -17.18 -9.80
N LEU A 44 -5.63 -16.51 -9.76
CA LEU A 44 -6.94 -17.16 -9.66
C LEU A 44 -7.28 -18.06 -10.87
N TYR A 45 -6.84 -17.69 -12.09
CA TYR A 45 -7.16 -18.47 -13.30
C TYR A 45 -6.14 -19.56 -13.63
N THR A 46 -4.88 -19.37 -13.26
CA THR A 46 -3.79 -20.22 -13.73
C THR A 46 -3.18 -21.08 -12.63
N GLY A 47 -3.37 -20.72 -11.36
CA GLY A 47 -2.61 -21.27 -10.24
C GLY A 47 -1.09 -21.06 -10.38
N LEU A 48 -0.65 -20.26 -11.35
CA LEU A 48 0.74 -20.04 -11.70
C LEU A 48 1.41 -19.28 -10.56
N LEU A 49 2.57 -19.78 -10.09
CA LEU A 49 3.28 -19.23 -8.94
C LEU A 49 2.35 -19.13 -7.71
N SER A 50 1.67 -20.22 -7.36
CA SER A 50 0.75 -20.34 -6.21
C SER A 50 1.19 -19.43 -5.07
N GLY A 51 0.49 -18.30 -4.88
CA GLY A 51 0.93 -17.01 -4.29
C GLY A 51 1.68 -17.07 -2.97
N GLY A 52 2.85 -17.67 -3.04
CA GLY A 52 3.68 -18.07 -1.92
C GLY A 52 5.06 -17.46 -2.05
N LEU A 53 6.04 -18.11 -1.44
CA LEU A 53 7.40 -17.61 -1.28
C LEU A 53 8.02 -17.09 -2.59
N LEU A 54 7.75 -17.74 -3.72
CA LEU A 54 8.31 -17.33 -5.02
C LEU A 54 7.79 -15.98 -5.50
N SER A 55 6.49 -15.69 -5.33
CA SER A 55 5.91 -14.38 -5.67
C SER A 55 6.46 -13.27 -4.77
N ALA A 56 6.69 -13.58 -3.49
CA ALA A 56 7.32 -12.68 -2.53
C ALA A 56 8.81 -12.43 -2.84
N LEU A 57 9.57 -13.48 -3.21
CA LEU A 57 10.96 -13.32 -3.64
C LEU A 57 11.06 -12.54 -4.94
N ALA A 58 10.13 -12.76 -5.88
CA ALA A 58 10.07 -12.01 -7.13
C ALA A 58 9.75 -10.53 -6.88
N SER A 59 8.78 -10.21 -6.01
CA SER A 59 8.48 -8.82 -5.65
C SER A 59 9.69 -8.16 -4.97
N LEU A 60 10.32 -8.82 -4.00
CA LEU A 60 11.57 -8.33 -3.39
C LEU A 60 12.69 -8.14 -4.42
N GLY A 61 12.80 -9.04 -5.40
CA GLY A 61 13.75 -8.92 -6.51
C GLY A 61 13.50 -7.69 -7.38
N PHE A 62 12.25 -7.40 -7.75
CA PHE A 62 11.89 -6.20 -8.50
C PHE A 62 12.13 -4.92 -7.69
N MET A 63 11.78 -4.93 -6.40
CA MET A 63 12.03 -3.82 -5.48
C MET A 63 13.53 -3.55 -5.32
N GLY A 64 14.33 -4.61 -5.12
CA GLY A 64 15.78 -4.52 -5.06
C GLY A 64 16.38 -4.02 -6.36
N ALA A 65 15.94 -4.53 -7.52
CA ALA A 65 16.37 -4.05 -8.82
C ALA A 65 16.05 -2.57 -9.05
N LEU A 66 14.91 -2.08 -8.55
CA LEU A 66 14.56 -0.65 -8.59
C LEU A 66 15.49 0.18 -7.70
N MET A 67 15.81 -0.32 -6.50
CA MET A 67 16.76 0.32 -5.57
C MET A 67 18.17 0.44 -6.19
N PHE A 68 18.63 -0.59 -6.91
CA PHE A 68 19.92 -0.60 -7.60
C PHE A 68 19.94 0.11 -8.95
N THR A 69 18.83 0.70 -9.40
CA THR A 69 18.75 1.45 -10.67
C THR A 69 18.39 2.91 -10.41
N PRO A 70 19.26 3.77 -9.83
CA PRO A 70 18.95 5.15 -9.42
C PRO A 70 18.29 6.01 -10.51
N ASP A 71 17.53 7.04 -10.14
CA ASP A 71 16.89 7.93 -11.12
C ASP A 71 17.90 8.84 -11.81
N ASP A 72 18.15 8.56 -13.10
CA ASP A 72 19.02 9.38 -13.97
C ASP A 72 18.19 10.18 -15.00
N GLY A 73 16.86 10.20 -14.87
CA GLY A 73 15.91 10.82 -15.81
C GLY A 73 15.72 10.06 -17.13
N LYS A 74 16.74 9.36 -17.64
CA LYS A 74 16.68 8.58 -18.89
C LYS A 74 16.12 7.17 -18.72
N ASN A 75 16.23 6.60 -17.51
CA ASN A 75 15.84 5.22 -17.21
C ASN A 75 14.41 5.10 -16.65
N THR A 76 13.61 6.16 -16.72
CA THR A 76 12.23 6.21 -16.21
C THR A 76 11.37 5.05 -16.69
N ALA A 77 11.42 4.71 -17.99
CA ALA A 77 10.63 3.61 -18.55
C ALA A 77 11.02 2.24 -17.96
N LYS A 78 12.32 1.97 -17.81
CA LYS A 78 12.83 0.77 -17.16
C LYS A 78 12.37 0.70 -15.70
N ARG A 79 12.49 1.81 -14.97
CA ARG A 79 12.07 1.93 -13.56
C ARG A 79 10.56 1.70 -13.39
N LEU A 80 9.74 2.26 -14.28
CA LEU A 80 8.29 1.99 -14.30
C LEU A 80 7.98 0.52 -14.61
N GLY A 81 8.74 -0.12 -15.50
CA GLY A 81 8.64 -1.56 -15.75
C GLY A 81 8.96 -2.39 -14.51
N LEU A 82 9.99 -2.02 -13.74
CA LEU A 82 10.35 -2.66 -12.47
C LEU A 82 9.25 -2.47 -11.40
N LEU A 83 8.70 -1.25 -11.29
CA LEU A 83 7.56 -0.97 -10.42
C LEU A 83 6.33 -1.81 -10.82
N GLY A 84 6.08 -1.93 -12.12
CA GLY A 84 4.98 -2.74 -12.64
C GLY A 84 5.15 -4.23 -12.34
N GLY A 85 6.36 -4.77 -12.51
CA GLY A 85 6.71 -6.12 -12.13
C GLY A 85 6.55 -6.36 -10.62
N PHE A 86 7.03 -5.43 -9.80
CA PHE A 86 6.83 -5.44 -8.36
C PHE A 86 5.34 -5.51 -7.98
N ALA A 87 4.53 -4.63 -8.55
CA ALA A 87 3.11 -4.54 -8.26
C ALA A 87 2.35 -5.80 -8.71
N PHE A 88 2.65 -6.30 -9.90
CA PHE A 88 2.07 -7.55 -10.42
C PHE A 88 2.42 -8.76 -9.54
N CYS A 89 3.69 -8.92 -9.16
CA CYS A 89 4.13 -9.99 -8.26
C CYS A 89 3.52 -9.86 -6.85
N THR A 90 3.34 -8.63 -6.36
CA THR A 90 2.61 -8.36 -5.11
C THR A 90 1.16 -8.83 -5.22
N GLY A 91 0.51 -8.56 -6.36
CA GLY A 91 -0.81 -9.07 -6.69
C GLY A 91 -0.91 -10.60 -6.71
N LEU A 92 0.07 -11.28 -7.33
CA LEU A 92 0.17 -12.74 -7.30
C LEU A 92 0.26 -13.26 -5.85
N GLY A 93 1.06 -12.62 -4.99
CA GLY A 93 1.21 -12.98 -3.59
C GLY A 93 -0.05 -12.77 -2.74
N LEU A 94 -0.94 -11.86 -3.12
CA LEU A 94 -2.26 -11.70 -2.50
C LEU A 94 -3.26 -12.78 -2.93
N GLY A 95 -2.97 -13.50 -4.01
CA GLY A 95 -3.86 -14.48 -4.63
C GLY A 95 -4.51 -15.48 -3.66
N PRO A 96 -3.75 -16.22 -2.83
CA PRO A 96 -4.32 -17.18 -1.89
C PRO A 96 -5.24 -16.54 -0.84
N LEU A 97 -4.94 -15.32 -0.41
CA LEU A 97 -5.80 -14.58 0.51
C LEU A 97 -7.12 -14.20 -0.18
N LEU A 98 -7.06 -13.78 -1.44
CA LEU A 98 -8.25 -13.48 -2.22
C LEU A 98 -9.09 -14.73 -2.47
N GLU A 99 -8.47 -15.84 -2.82
CA GLU A 99 -9.13 -17.14 -2.99
C GLU A 99 -9.91 -17.54 -1.73
N LEU A 100 -9.26 -17.47 -0.56
CA LEU A 100 -9.91 -17.74 0.72
C LEU A 100 -11.07 -16.77 0.99
N SER A 101 -10.88 -15.48 0.68
CA SER A 101 -11.94 -14.48 0.87
C SER A 101 -13.15 -14.73 -0.02
N MET A 102 -12.95 -15.15 -1.27
CA MET A 102 -14.04 -15.46 -2.21
C MET A 102 -14.78 -16.73 -1.83
N PHE A 103 -14.09 -17.73 -1.25
CA PHE A 103 -14.74 -18.91 -0.68
C PHE A 103 -15.68 -18.54 0.47
N ILE A 104 -15.31 -17.54 1.29
CA ILE A 104 -16.18 -17.02 2.34
C ILE A 104 -17.33 -16.22 1.72
N ASN A 105 -17.03 -15.16 0.98
CA ASN A 105 -18.02 -14.33 0.31
C ASN A 105 -17.33 -13.47 -0.77
N THR A 106 -17.75 -13.62 -2.03
CA THR A 106 -17.16 -12.95 -3.19
C THR A 106 -17.19 -11.42 -3.09
N SER A 107 -18.16 -10.83 -2.38
CA SER A 107 -18.27 -9.38 -2.21
C SER A 107 -17.22 -8.78 -1.27
N LEU A 108 -16.51 -9.60 -0.49
CA LEU A 108 -15.51 -9.12 0.48
C LEU A 108 -14.34 -8.41 -0.21
N VAL A 109 -13.87 -8.92 -1.34
CA VAL A 109 -12.74 -8.34 -2.09
C VAL A 109 -13.07 -6.91 -2.52
N THR A 110 -14.22 -6.72 -3.19
CA THR A 110 -14.66 -5.40 -3.65
C THR A 110 -14.91 -4.45 -2.49
N THR A 111 -15.52 -4.93 -1.41
CA THR A 111 -15.78 -4.12 -0.21
C THR A 111 -14.47 -3.68 0.45
N ALA A 112 -13.52 -4.60 0.60
CA ALA A 112 -12.20 -4.31 1.16
C ALA A 112 -11.44 -3.30 0.30
N PHE A 113 -11.48 -3.44 -1.02
CA PHE A 113 -10.87 -2.51 -1.96
C PHE A 113 -11.43 -1.10 -1.80
N LEU A 114 -12.76 -0.95 -1.85
CA LEU A 114 -13.43 0.35 -1.71
C LEU A 114 -13.12 1.01 -0.36
N LEU A 115 -13.19 0.25 0.74
CA LEU A 115 -12.90 0.77 2.07
C LEU A 115 -11.43 1.20 2.20
N SER A 116 -10.51 0.42 1.64
CA SER A 116 -9.07 0.71 1.68
C SER A 116 -8.73 1.91 0.81
N SER A 117 -9.35 2.06 -0.36
CA SER A 117 -9.25 3.28 -1.17
C SER A 117 -9.79 4.50 -0.44
N ALA A 118 -10.92 4.38 0.27
CA ALA A 118 -11.46 5.46 1.07
C ALA A 118 -10.51 5.87 2.21
N ILE A 119 -9.93 4.91 2.93
CA ILE A 119 -8.91 5.15 3.95
C ILE A 119 -7.69 5.83 3.32
N PHE A 120 -7.13 5.25 2.26
CA PHE A 120 -5.92 5.76 1.61
C PHE A 120 -6.09 7.20 1.11
N VAL A 121 -7.20 7.50 0.45
CA VAL A 121 -7.51 8.86 -0.03
C VAL A 121 -7.71 9.81 1.15
N SER A 122 -8.44 9.40 2.20
CA SER A 122 -8.71 10.26 3.35
C SER A 122 -7.45 10.64 4.11
N PHE A 123 -6.59 9.66 4.39
CA PHE A 123 -5.31 9.89 5.08
C PHE A 123 -4.31 10.62 4.18
N SER A 124 -4.25 10.33 2.89
CA SER A 124 -3.46 11.11 1.92
C SER A 124 -3.88 12.58 1.90
N LEU A 125 -5.19 12.86 1.85
CA LEU A 125 -5.71 14.23 1.89
C LEU A 125 -5.40 14.90 3.23
N ALA A 126 -5.58 14.21 4.35
CA ALA A 126 -5.22 14.74 5.67
C ALA A 126 -3.74 15.12 5.73
N ALA A 127 -2.84 14.30 5.17
CA ALA A 127 -1.43 14.64 5.03
C ALA A 127 -1.24 15.88 4.15
N LEU A 128 -1.91 15.98 3.00
CA LEU A 128 -1.75 17.12 2.09
C LEU A 128 -2.16 18.46 2.73
N TYR A 129 -3.19 18.46 3.58
CA TYR A 129 -3.73 19.67 4.24
C TYR A 129 -3.05 20.05 5.56
N THR A 130 -2.33 19.11 6.18
CA THR A 130 -1.66 19.36 7.45
C THR A 130 -0.47 20.30 7.27
N GLN A 131 -0.09 21.01 8.34
CA GLN A 131 1.09 21.88 8.30
C GLN A 131 2.35 21.08 7.96
N ARG A 132 3.31 21.77 7.36
CA ARG A 132 4.54 21.16 6.85
C ARG A 132 5.25 20.34 7.91
N ALA A 133 5.69 19.13 7.54
CA ALA A 133 6.56 18.27 8.32
C ALA A 133 6.01 17.79 9.67
N GLN A 134 4.74 18.07 10.00
CA GLN A 134 4.18 17.67 11.30
C GLN A 134 4.16 16.15 11.48
N PHE A 135 3.84 15.39 10.42
CA PHE A 135 3.87 13.93 10.48
C PHE A 135 5.28 13.34 10.37
N LEU A 136 6.32 14.10 10.02
CA LEU A 136 7.68 13.54 9.94
C LEU A 136 8.26 13.16 11.31
N PHE A 137 7.79 13.80 12.38
CA PHE A 137 8.09 13.38 13.76
C PHE A 137 7.63 11.95 14.06
N LEU A 138 6.58 11.48 13.38
CA LEU A 138 6.05 10.12 13.56
C LEU A 138 7.00 9.04 13.07
N GLY A 139 8.03 9.36 12.26
CA GLY A 139 8.92 8.37 11.67
C GLY A 139 9.59 7.43 12.69
N GLY A 140 10.04 7.97 13.83
CA GLY A 140 10.63 7.15 14.89
C GLY A 140 9.60 6.22 15.57
N ILE A 141 8.40 6.75 15.83
CA ILE A 141 7.29 6.00 16.43
C ILE A 141 6.85 4.88 15.48
N LEU A 142 6.55 5.20 14.23
CA LEU A 142 6.12 4.25 13.21
C LEU A 142 7.19 3.18 12.94
N GLY A 143 8.46 3.57 12.85
CA GLY A 143 9.57 2.62 12.66
C GLY A 143 9.73 1.66 13.85
N SER A 144 9.61 2.16 15.08
CA SER A 144 9.67 1.31 16.29
C SER A 144 8.47 0.38 16.40
N ALA A 145 7.27 0.87 16.07
CA ALA A 145 6.05 0.07 16.07
C ALA A 145 6.10 -1.02 15.00
N LEU A 146 6.53 -0.71 13.77
CA LEU A 146 6.72 -1.70 12.69
C LEU A 146 7.73 -2.77 13.10
N SER A 147 8.86 -2.37 13.69
CA SER A 147 9.87 -3.30 14.19
C SER A 147 9.32 -4.21 15.29
N THR A 148 8.52 -3.66 16.20
CA THR A 148 7.84 -4.42 17.26
C THR A 148 6.84 -5.41 16.67
N MET A 149 6.05 -5.00 15.67
CA MET A 149 5.12 -5.89 14.98
C MET A 149 5.84 -7.02 14.23
N MET A 150 7.00 -6.74 13.65
CA MET A 150 7.82 -7.77 13.01
C MET A 150 8.29 -8.83 14.02
N LEU A 151 8.74 -8.39 15.20
CA LEU A 151 9.13 -9.30 16.29
C LEU A 151 7.94 -10.10 16.83
N LEU A 152 6.76 -9.47 16.96
CA LEU A 152 5.53 -10.15 17.35
C LEU A 152 5.14 -11.22 16.32
N SER A 153 5.26 -10.93 15.02
CA SER A 153 4.92 -11.87 13.95
C SER A 153 5.85 -13.08 13.96
N LEU A 154 7.14 -12.85 14.21
CA LEU A 154 8.12 -13.92 14.38
C LEU A 154 7.82 -14.75 15.63
N ALA A 155 7.48 -14.12 16.76
CA ALA A 155 7.09 -14.82 17.98
C ALA A 155 5.80 -15.64 17.77
N ASN A 156 4.83 -15.08 17.04
CA ASN A 156 3.55 -15.74 16.77
C ASN A 156 3.70 -17.01 15.92
N LEU A 157 4.79 -17.14 15.15
CA LEU A 157 5.14 -18.37 14.43
C LEU A 157 5.41 -19.55 15.38
N PHE A 158 5.95 -19.28 16.58
CA PHE A 158 6.21 -20.30 17.61
C PHE A 158 5.02 -20.49 18.56
N PHE A 159 4.39 -19.38 18.99
CA PHE A 159 3.34 -19.41 20.03
C PHE A 159 1.92 -19.60 19.49
N ARG A 160 1.67 -19.29 18.20
CA ARG A 160 0.36 -19.39 17.52
C ARG A 160 -0.80 -18.78 18.32
N SER A 161 -0.57 -17.61 18.91
CA SER A 161 -1.52 -16.93 19.79
C SER A 161 -2.54 -16.12 19.01
N ARG A 162 -3.84 -16.37 19.30
CA ARG A 162 -4.93 -15.55 18.73
C ARG A 162 -4.84 -14.09 19.16
N LEU A 163 -4.36 -13.80 20.36
CA LEU A 163 -4.25 -12.41 20.84
C LEU A 163 -3.20 -11.64 20.06
N ILE A 164 -2.03 -12.23 19.83
CA ILE A 164 -0.95 -11.61 19.05
C ILE A 164 -1.44 -11.34 17.62
N PHE A 165 -2.12 -12.32 17.01
CA PHE A 165 -2.70 -12.15 15.68
C PHE A 165 -3.71 -10.98 15.60
N GLN A 166 -4.55 -10.80 16.63
CA GLN A 166 -5.52 -9.70 16.65
C GLN A 166 -4.84 -8.34 16.87
N LEU A 167 -3.79 -8.28 17.70
CA LEU A 167 -2.98 -7.09 17.88
C LEU A 167 -2.26 -6.69 16.59
N GLU A 168 -1.69 -7.66 15.88
CA GLU A 168 -1.09 -7.45 14.55
C GLU A 168 -2.13 -6.94 13.55
N LEU A 169 -3.31 -7.54 13.53
CA LEU A 169 -4.34 -7.20 12.56
C LEU A 169 -4.89 -5.77 12.75
N TYR A 170 -5.32 -5.41 13.96
CA TYR A 170 -5.89 -4.08 14.22
C TYR A 170 -4.82 -3.02 14.42
N GLY A 171 -3.75 -3.35 15.14
CA GLY A 171 -2.61 -2.45 15.33
C GLY A 171 -1.91 -2.16 14.01
N GLY A 172 -1.81 -3.16 13.12
CA GLY A 172 -1.20 -3.03 11.81
C GLY A 172 -2.00 -2.08 10.95
N LEU A 173 -3.33 -2.23 10.91
CA LEU A 173 -4.19 -1.30 10.19
C LEU A 173 -3.98 0.15 10.63
N VAL A 174 -3.93 0.41 11.95
CA VAL A 174 -3.66 1.76 12.49
C VAL A 174 -2.27 2.24 12.10
N LEU A 175 -1.27 1.36 12.19
CA LEU A 175 0.11 1.65 11.83
C LEU A 175 0.26 2.04 10.35
N PHE A 176 -0.33 1.27 9.43
CA PHE A 176 -0.29 1.55 7.98
C PHE A 176 -1.08 2.81 7.61
N CYS A 177 -2.18 3.13 8.31
CA CYS A 177 -2.81 4.45 8.18
C CYS A 177 -1.85 5.58 8.58
N GLY A 178 -1.04 5.36 9.62
CA GLY A 178 0.03 6.27 10.03
C GLY A 178 1.15 6.41 8.98
N PHE A 179 1.55 5.31 8.34
CA PHE A 179 2.52 5.33 7.24
C PHE A 179 2.02 6.14 6.05
N ILE A 180 0.75 6.03 5.65
CA ILE A 180 0.18 6.85 4.56
C ILE A 180 0.35 8.35 4.86
N LEU A 181 0.13 8.78 6.11
CA LEU A 181 0.34 10.17 6.52
C LEU A 181 1.81 10.58 6.41
N TYR A 182 2.67 9.75 6.99
CA TYR A 182 4.11 9.98 7.05
C TYR A 182 4.73 10.01 5.66
N ASP A 183 4.48 9.00 4.82
CA ASP A 183 5.04 8.86 3.49
C ASP A 183 4.53 9.95 2.55
N THR A 184 3.25 10.30 2.61
CA THR A 184 2.73 11.44 1.83
C THR A 184 3.47 12.75 2.19
N GLN A 185 3.68 13.03 3.48
CA GLN A 185 4.47 14.19 3.92
C GLN A 185 5.95 14.08 3.55
N LEU A 186 6.53 12.89 3.65
CA LEU A 186 7.93 12.63 3.30
C LEU A 186 8.17 12.86 1.81
N ILE A 187 7.27 12.42 0.94
CA ILE A 187 7.34 12.65 -0.50
C ILE A 187 7.32 14.15 -0.82
N ILE A 188 6.45 14.91 -0.16
CA ILE A 188 6.37 16.37 -0.32
C ILE A 188 7.71 17.02 0.07
N GLU A 189 8.26 16.63 1.22
CA GLU A 189 9.48 17.22 1.75
C GLU A 189 10.72 16.81 0.94
N ARG A 190 10.83 15.53 0.56
CA ARG A 190 11.88 15.06 -0.38
C ARG A 190 11.82 15.82 -1.69
N ARG A 191 10.61 16.05 -2.22
CA ARG A 191 10.45 16.80 -3.46
C ARG A 191 10.93 18.24 -3.33
N ARG A 192 10.66 18.90 -2.20
CA ARG A 192 11.15 20.25 -1.90
C ARG A 192 12.68 20.30 -1.79
N ARG A 193 13.30 19.24 -1.29
CA ARG A 193 14.76 19.07 -1.21
C ARG A 193 15.42 18.71 -2.54
N GLY A 194 14.63 18.60 -3.62
CA GLY A 194 15.13 18.40 -4.98
C GLY A 194 15.01 16.99 -5.51
N ASP A 195 14.59 16.01 -4.70
CA ASP A 195 14.37 14.62 -5.11
C ASP A 195 13.26 14.55 -6.18
N ARG A 196 13.53 13.89 -7.31
CA ARG A 196 12.62 13.82 -8.47
C ARG A 196 12.05 12.41 -8.69
N ASP A 197 12.42 11.45 -7.85
CA ASP A 197 12.17 10.03 -8.09
C ASP A 197 10.73 9.63 -7.76
N TYR A 198 9.78 10.02 -8.60
CA TYR A 198 8.36 9.71 -8.37
C TYR A 198 8.07 8.19 -8.44
N VAL A 199 8.95 7.40 -9.08
CA VAL A 199 8.80 5.95 -9.17
C VAL A 199 9.06 5.31 -7.81
N TRP A 200 10.13 5.70 -7.11
CA TRP A 200 10.38 5.23 -5.76
C TRP A 200 9.30 5.71 -4.78
N HIS A 201 8.90 6.98 -4.88
CA HIS A 201 7.83 7.54 -4.07
C HIS A 201 6.48 6.83 -4.27
N SER A 202 6.17 6.39 -5.49
CA SER A 202 4.96 5.61 -5.76
C SER A 202 5.06 4.17 -5.28
N LEU A 203 6.24 3.56 -5.28
CA LEU A 203 6.45 2.25 -4.65
C LEU A 203 6.08 2.29 -3.17
N MET A 204 6.57 3.30 -2.43
CA MET A 204 6.30 3.44 -0.98
C MET A 204 4.79 3.54 -0.69
N LEU A 205 4.09 4.46 -1.35
CA LEU A 205 2.63 4.61 -1.18
C LEU A 205 1.83 3.40 -1.68
N PHE A 206 2.32 2.67 -2.68
CA PHE A 206 1.66 1.45 -3.14
C PHE A 206 1.76 0.33 -2.10
N VAL A 207 2.90 0.19 -1.42
CA VAL A 207 3.07 -0.76 -0.31
C VAL A 207 2.09 -0.44 0.81
N ASP A 208 2.03 0.83 1.24
CA ASP A 208 1.07 1.28 2.25
C ASP A 208 -0.38 0.94 1.89
N PHE A 209 -0.77 1.16 0.63
CA PHE A 209 -2.10 0.83 0.14
C PHE A 209 -2.38 -0.67 0.21
N VAL A 210 -1.44 -1.51 -0.25
CA VAL A 210 -1.58 -2.97 -0.22
C VAL A 210 -1.69 -3.49 1.20
N ASP A 211 -0.91 -2.94 2.13
CA ASP A 211 -0.97 -3.34 3.54
C ASP A 211 -2.31 -2.99 4.16
N VAL A 212 -2.83 -1.76 3.96
CA VAL A 212 -4.19 -1.42 4.41
C VAL A 212 -5.23 -2.36 3.80
N PHE A 213 -5.16 -2.61 2.48
CA PHE A 213 -6.06 -3.54 1.80
C PHE A 213 -6.08 -4.93 2.41
N ARG A 214 -4.91 -5.50 2.66
CA ARG A 214 -4.76 -6.84 3.26
C ARG A 214 -5.41 -6.90 4.64
N HIS A 215 -5.14 -5.91 5.50
CA HIS A 215 -5.67 -5.89 6.87
C HIS A 215 -7.20 -5.73 6.86
N VAL A 216 -7.72 -4.81 6.04
CA VAL A 216 -9.17 -4.61 5.89
C VAL A 216 -9.85 -5.89 5.40
N LEU A 217 -9.29 -6.57 4.39
CA LEU A 217 -9.85 -7.81 3.87
C LEU A 217 -9.93 -8.90 4.94
N VAL A 218 -8.84 -9.12 5.68
CA VAL A 218 -8.82 -10.13 6.76
C VAL A 218 -9.82 -9.80 7.87
N ILE A 219 -9.97 -8.52 8.25
CA ILE A 219 -10.98 -8.08 9.23
C ILE A 219 -12.40 -8.39 8.74
N LEU A 220 -12.69 -8.08 7.47
CA LEU A 220 -14.00 -8.35 6.88
C LEU A 220 -14.28 -9.86 6.79
N MET A 221 -13.30 -10.68 6.43
CA MET A 221 -13.41 -12.14 6.43
C MET A 221 -13.77 -12.67 7.82
N GLN A 222 -13.06 -12.24 8.88
CA GLN A 222 -13.38 -12.65 10.25
C GLN A 222 -14.77 -12.21 10.70
N LYS A 223 -15.22 -11.02 10.28
CA LYS A 223 -16.55 -10.51 10.59
C LYS A 223 -17.62 -11.39 9.92
N GLU A 224 -17.44 -11.72 8.65
CA GLU A 224 -18.37 -12.54 7.88
C GLU A 224 -18.49 -13.96 8.44
N GLU A 225 -17.37 -14.61 8.77
CA GLU A 225 -17.38 -15.93 9.38
C GLU A 225 -18.09 -15.95 10.75
N ARG A 226 -17.93 -14.91 11.56
CA ARG A 226 -18.65 -14.78 12.84
C ARG A 226 -20.15 -14.62 12.63
N ASN A 227 -20.57 -13.90 11.59
CA ASN A 227 -21.99 -13.73 11.28
C ASN A 227 -22.62 -15.05 10.81
N LYS A 228 -21.93 -15.81 9.95
CA LYS A 228 -22.40 -17.13 9.49
C LYS A 228 -22.57 -18.15 10.62
N LYS A 229 -21.79 -18.04 11.71
CA LYS A 229 -21.91 -18.93 12.89
C LYS A 229 -23.07 -18.57 13.82
N LYS A 230 -23.63 -17.37 13.70
CA LYS A 230 -24.75 -16.90 14.52
C LYS A 230 -26.11 -17.16 13.90
N ASN A 231 -26.15 -17.43 12.60
CA ASN A 231 -27.33 -17.79 11.81
C ASN A 231 -27.40 -19.31 11.63
#